data_AF-A0A4U3KG40-F1
#
_entry.id   AF-A0A4U3KG40-F1
#
_cell.length_a   1.000
_cell.length_b   1.000
_cell.length_c   1.000
_cell.angle_alpha   90.00
_cell.angle_beta   90.00
_cell.angle_gamma   90.00
#
_symmetry.space_group_name_H-M   'P 1'
#
loop_
_entity.id
_entity.type
_entity.pdbx_description
1 polymer ?
#
loop_
_entity_poly.entity_id
_entity_poly.type
_entity_poly.pdbx_seq_one_letter_code
_entity_poly.pdbx_strand_id
1 'polypeptide(L)'
;KPALKYLNNGIHEDGSTQYQVEFGTGGQNITLETRQKIEADLKKKKISGVYFNEHPARLYPNGQFASHFIGYTKAANPDDDKEGLVGAMGLEQTYNDILSGTDGRVYFEKDIYGNALPGTVAEEKKAVDGQDIYTTLDSRLQNTLEDLMTQVNEKYEPVSMTAMLMEAKTGEIVAMSQRPTFNPETKQGLDDNGTWQNLLVESPYEPGSTIKLFTTAASMEQGQFNPNELFNRVGGIQVGDVTVNDHDYTRLNGKEYLNYRQAISWSSNIGMVKLEQKMGDEKWMEYLKKFGFGTSTHSGLSGESAGKLPGTNFVDRAMSAFGQAITVTNFQM
;
A
#
# COMPACT_ATOMS: atom_id res chain seq x y z
N LYS A 1 27.60 15.80 29.36
CA LYS A 1 28.46 14.60 29.42
C LYS A 1 28.66 13.96 28.04
N PRO A 2 27.62 13.70 27.21
CA PRO A 2 27.80 13.13 25.86
C PRO A 2 28.51 14.08 24.89
N ALA A 3 28.09 15.34 24.78
CA ALA A 3 28.71 16.33 23.90
C ALA A 3 30.21 16.55 24.18
N LEU A 4 30.60 16.58 25.46
CA LEU A 4 32.00 16.71 25.87
C LEU A 4 32.84 15.50 25.44
N LYS A 5 32.24 14.30 25.41
CA LYS A 5 32.90 13.08 24.91
C LYS A 5 33.18 13.19 23.41
N TYR A 6 32.21 13.66 22.61
CA TYR A 6 32.43 13.89 21.17
C TYR A 6 33.53 14.92 20.92
N LEU A 7 33.49 16.06 21.62
CA LEU A 7 34.50 17.10 21.50
C LEU A 7 35.90 16.61 21.90
N ASN A 8 36.01 15.85 23.00
CA ASN A 8 37.29 15.28 23.43
C ASN A 8 37.80 14.19 22.49
N ASN A 9 36.91 13.40 21.87
CA ASN A 9 37.28 12.42 20.85
C ASN A 9 37.80 13.06 19.55
N GLY A 10 37.45 14.34 19.32
CA GLY A 10 38.00 15.13 18.23
C GLY A 10 39.44 15.61 18.47
N ILE A 11 40.07 15.28 19.61
CA ILE A 11 41.46 15.64 19.93
C ILE A 11 42.32 14.37 19.81
N HIS A 12 43.29 14.38 18.92
CA HIS A 12 44.24 13.29 18.72
C HIS A 12 45.26 13.21 19.88
N GLU A 13 45.92 12.06 20.05
CA GLU A 13 46.90 11.83 21.14
C GLU A 13 48.10 12.80 21.09
N ASP A 14 48.40 13.36 19.92
CA ASP A 14 49.44 14.37 19.70
C ASP A 14 48.97 15.81 19.99
N GLY A 15 47.71 16.00 20.44
CA GLY A 15 47.11 17.29 20.74
C GLY A 15 46.54 18.03 19.53
N SER A 16 46.59 17.45 18.32
CA SER A 16 45.95 18.02 17.14
C SER A 16 44.43 17.83 17.18
N THR A 17 43.66 18.77 16.61
CA THR A 17 42.19 18.72 16.61
C THR A 17 41.65 18.33 15.24
N GLN A 18 40.63 17.49 15.21
CA GLN A 18 39.84 17.22 14.01
C GLN A 18 39.23 18.51 13.47
N TYR A 19 39.21 18.62 12.15
CA TYR A 19 38.61 19.76 11.45
C TYR A 19 37.11 19.90 11.73
N GLN A 20 36.42 18.76 11.88
CA GLN A 20 34.99 18.68 12.15
C GLN A 20 34.73 17.54 13.15
N VAL A 21 33.82 17.79 14.09
CA VAL A 21 33.35 16.79 15.05
C VAL A 21 31.83 16.72 14.94
N GLU A 22 31.31 15.54 14.63
CA GLU A 22 29.87 15.29 14.62
C GLU A 22 29.39 14.72 15.96
N PHE A 23 28.21 15.13 16.41
CA PHE A 23 27.64 14.71 17.69
C PHE A 23 26.88 13.37 17.62
N GLY A 24 27.07 12.61 16.52
CA GLY A 24 26.40 11.35 16.25
C GLY A 24 24.87 11.46 16.30
N THR A 25 24.21 10.36 16.68
CA THR A 25 22.73 10.30 16.79
C THR A 25 22.15 11.32 17.75
N GLY A 26 22.91 11.74 18.78
CA GLY A 26 22.47 12.75 19.74
C GLY A 26 22.45 14.18 19.20
N GLY A 27 23.07 14.44 18.04
CA GLY A 27 23.05 15.73 17.34
C GLY A 27 22.23 15.72 16.05
N GLN A 28 21.59 14.61 15.71
CA GLN A 28 20.74 14.45 14.53
C GLN A 28 19.27 14.58 14.90
N ASN A 29 18.40 14.87 13.91
CA ASN A 29 16.94 14.95 14.07
C ASN A 29 16.46 15.92 15.17
N ILE A 30 17.20 17.00 15.42
CA ILE A 30 16.77 18.04 16.36
C ILE A 30 15.65 18.88 15.74
N THR A 31 14.64 19.24 16.53
CA THR A 31 13.54 20.08 16.05
C THR A 31 14.04 21.50 15.73
N LEU A 32 13.35 22.21 14.83
CA LEU A 32 13.64 23.62 14.54
C LEU A 32 13.64 24.48 15.80
N GLU A 33 12.68 24.25 16.71
CA GLU A 33 12.60 24.93 18.00
C GLU A 33 13.85 24.67 18.86
N THR A 34 14.30 23.41 18.91
CA THR A 34 15.52 23.03 19.65
C THR A 34 16.75 23.68 19.04
N ARG A 35 16.86 23.68 17.71
CA ARG A 35 17.95 24.36 16.99
C ARG A 35 17.99 25.85 17.34
N GLN A 36 16.86 26.54 17.21
CA GLN A 36 16.75 27.97 17.50
C GLN A 36 17.13 28.29 18.96
N LYS A 37 16.76 27.43 19.92
CA LYS A 37 17.19 27.55 21.32
C LYS A 37 18.70 27.41 21.46
N ILE A 38 19.32 26.42 20.80
CA ILE A 38 20.77 26.23 20.83
C ILE A 38 21.49 27.42 20.20
N GLU A 39 21.04 27.90 19.03
CA GLU A 39 21.62 29.06 18.34
C GLU A 39 21.57 30.33 19.21
N ALA A 40 20.44 30.57 19.88
CA ALA A 40 20.28 31.69 20.80
C ALA A 40 21.26 31.61 21.99
N ASP A 41 21.44 30.41 22.57
CA ASP A 41 22.38 30.18 23.66
C ASP A 41 23.84 30.34 23.24
N LEU A 42 24.21 29.83 22.05
CA LEU A 42 25.55 29.99 21.48
C LEU A 42 25.87 31.47 21.25
N LYS A 43 24.92 32.23 20.68
CA LYS A 43 25.06 33.68 20.48
C LYS A 43 25.23 34.43 21.80
N LYS A 44 24.42 34.11 22.82
CA LYS A 44 24.51 34.71 24.15
C LYS A 44 25.87 34.45 24.81
N LYS A 45 26.42 33.25 24.62
CA LYS A 45 27.72 32.82 25.17
C LYS A 45 28.91 33.18 24.27
N LYS A 46 28.67 33.80 23.11
CA LYS A 46 29.70 34.15 22.11
C LYS A 46 30.52 32.92 21.66
N ILE A 47 29.88 31.76 21.58
CA ILE A 47 30.50 30.53 21.09
C ILE A 47 30.30 30.47 19.57
N SER A 48 31.40 30.28 18.84
CA SER A 48 31.42 30.13 17.37
C SER A 48 31.93 28.74 16.99
N GLY A 49 31.68 28.29 15.76
CA GLY A 49 32.16 26.99 15.25
C GLY A 49 31.18 25.82 15.43
N VAL A 50 29.91 26.08 15.76
CA VAL A 50 28.83 25.08 15.72
C VAL A 50 27.95 25.41 14.52
N TYR A 51 27.77 24.44 13.63
CA TYR A 51 26.96 24.55 12.43
C TYR A 51 25.85 23.50 12.45
N PHE A 52 24.73 23.83 11.82
CA PHE A 52 23.60 22.93 11.64
C PHE A 52 23.39 22.70 10.15
N ASN A 53 23.27 21.43 9.77
CA ASN A 53 22.82 21.07 8.44
C ASN A 53 21.31 20.83 8.51
N GLU A 54 20.56 21.60 7.74
CA GLU A 54 19.12 21.37 7.58
C GLU A 54 18.93 20.16 6.67
N HIS A 55 18.06 19.24 7.10
CA HIS A 55 17.60 18.16 6.25
C HIS A 55 16.07 18.19 6.23
N PRO A 56 15.44 18.07 5.06
CA PRO A 56 14.00 17.94 4.98
C PRO A 56 13.55 16.70 5.74
N ALA A 57 12.59 16.88 6.64
CA ALA A 57 11.92 15.80 7.34
C ALA A 57 10.47 15.74 6.85
N ARG A 58 10.00 14.52 6.56
CA ARG A 58 8.61 14.28 6.19
C ARG A 58 7.83 13.91 7.44
N LEU A 59 6.72 14.61 7.67
CA LEU A 59 5.83 14.37 8.79
C LEU A 59 4.60 13.58 8.33
N TYR A 60 4.28 12.51 9.04
CA TYR A 60 3.04 11.74 8.86
C TYR A 60 2.12 11.93 10.09
N PRO A 61 1.31 13.01 10.11
CA PRO A 61 0.63 13.46 11.34
C PRO A 61 -0.39 12.46 11.89
N ASN A 62 -0.90 11.55 11.05
CA ASN A 62 -1.91 10.57 11.43
C ASN A 62 -1.31 9.22 11.89
N GLY A 63 0.02 9.05 11.88
CA GLY A 63 0.65 7.80 12.27
C GLY A 63 0.21 6.62 11.40
N GLN A 64 -0.31 5.55 12.01
CA GLN A 64 -0.84 4.39 11.28
C GLN A 64 -2.15 4.75 10.56
N PHE A 65 -2.03 5.21 9.32
CA PHE A 65 -3.12 5.72 8.51
C PHE A 65 -2.83 5.44 7.05
N ALA A 66 -3.54 4.46 6.46
CA ALA A 66 -3.36 4.06 5.06
C ALA A 66 -1.87 3.87 4.69
N SER A 67 -1.07 3.31 5.60
CA SER A 67 0.39 3.43 5.58
C SER A 67 1.05 2.88 4.32
N HIS A 68 0.57 1.75 3.79
CA HIS A 68 1.07 1.17 2.54
C HIS A 68 0.66 1.95 1.29
N PHE A 69 -0.46 2.65 1.35
CA PHE A 69 -0.90 3.52 0.27
C PHE A 69 -0.11 4.80 0.25
N ILE A 70 -0.06 5.52 1.37
CA ILE A 70 0.73 6.77 1.48
C ILE A 70 2.21 6.46 1.27
N GLY A 71 2.71 5.41 1.93
CA GLY A 71 4.09 5.02 1.93
C GLY A 71 4.92 5.86 2.90
N TYR A 72 6.23 5.90 2.67
CA TYR A 72 7.14 6.71 3.44
C TYR A 72 8.32 7.20 2.60
N THR A 73 9.06 8.18 3.10
CA THR A 73 10.27 8.72 2.50
C THR A 73 11.52 8.28 3.26
N LYS A 74 12.66 8.21 2.57
CA LYS A 74 13.98 8.02 3.16
C LYS A 74 14.91 9.14 2.69
N ALA A 75 16.03 9.33 3.39
CA ALA A 75 17.09 10.19 2.89
C ALA A 75 17.59 9.64 1.55
N ALA A 76 17.84 10.55 0.60
CA ALA A 76 18.50 10.23 -0.65
C ALA A 76 19.90 9.63 -0.38
N ASN A 77 20.35 8.73 -1.25
CA ASN A 77 21.69 8.16 -1.14
C ASN A 77 22.72 9.24 -1.56
N PRO A 78 23.73 9.57 -0.74
CA PRO A 78 24.75 10.55 -1.11
C PRO A 78 25.49 10.21 -2.40
N ASP A 79 25.56 8.93 -2.76
CA ASP A 79 26.23 8.45 -3.98
C ASP A 79 25.43 8.73 -5.27
N ASP A 80 24.14 9.09 -5.18
CA ASP A 80 23.24 9.27 -6.33
C ASP A 80 23.13 10.73 -6.81
N ASP A 81 24.04 11.62 -6.39
CA ASP A 81 24.03 13.07 -6.65
C ASP A 81 22.70 13.77 -6.26
N LYS A 82 21.87 13.11 -5.44
CA LYS A 82 20.60 13.60 -4.95
C LYS A 82 20.71 13.89 -3.46
N GLU A 83 20.32 15.09 -3.07
CA GLU A 83 20.17 15.47 -1.67
C GLU A 83 18.68 15.48 -1.28
N GLY A 84 18.39 15.40 0.01
CA GLY A 84 17.02 15.50 0.51
C GLY A 84 16.30 14.15 0.68
N LEU A 85 15.00 14.12 0.38
CA LEU A 85 14.12 12.97 0.59
C LEU A 85 13.76 12.30 -0.73
N VAL A 86 13.72 10.97 -0.71
CA VAL A 86 13.18 10.14 -1.79
C VAL A 86 12.10 9.23 -1.25
N GLY A 87 10.99 9.14 -1.98
CA GLY A 87 9.92 8.21 -1.71
C GLY A 87 10.39 6.76 -1.81
N ALA A 88 10.06 5.98 -0.77
CA ALA A 88 10.51 4.60 -0.64
C ALA A 88 9.38 3.57 -0.83
N MET A 89 8.12 3.99 -0.65
CA MET A 89 6.94 3.14 -0.80
C MET A 89 5.73 3.99 -1.21
N GLY A 90 4.66 3.35 -1.70
CA GLY A 90 3.33 3.95 -1.84
C GLY A 90 3.31 5.16 -2.79
N LEU A 91 2.46 6.13 -2.48
CA LEU A 91 2.35 7.40 -3.20
C LEU A 91 3.67 8.18 -3.17
N GLU A 92 4.37 8.19 -2.03
CA GLU A 92 5.66 8.88 -1.91
C GLU A 92 6.65 8.40 -2.98
N GLN A 93 6.77 7.08 -3.19
CA GLN A 93 7.63 6.52 -4.22
C GLN A 93 7.06 6.72 -5.63
N THR A 94 5.77 6.42 -5.79
CA THR A 94 5.10 6.43 -7.10
C THR A 94 5.14 7.81 -7.74
N TYR A 95 4.90 8.84 -6.95
CA TYR A 95 4.80 10.23 -7.40
C TYR A 95 6.00 11.06 -6.94
N ASN A 96 7.14 10.41 -6.69
CA ASN A 96 8.36 11.09 -6.24
C ASN A 96 8.80 12.20 -7.21
N ASP A 97 8.57 12.01 -8.51
CA ASP A 97 8.92 12.96 -9.57
C ASP A 97 8.18 14.30 -9.45
N ILE A 98 6.90 14.28 -9.06
CA ILE A 98 6.12 15.50 -8.85
C ILE A 98 6.24 16.03 -7.41
N LEU A 99 6.41 15.15 -6.43
CA LEU A 99 6.52 15.52 -5.01
C LEU A 99 7.87 16.15 -4.65
N SER A 100 8.96 15.77 -5.33
CA SER A 100 10.33 16.23 -4.99
C SER A 100 10.67 17.65 -5.48
N GLY A 101 9.93 18.17 -6.46
CA GLY A 101 10.20 19.50 -7.03
C GLY A 101 11.49 19.52 -7.87
N THR A 102 12.21 20.64 -7.83
CA THR A 102 13.50 20.78 -8.54
C THR A 102 14.51 21.50 -7.67
N ASP A 103 15.65 20.86 -7.45
CA ASP A 103 16.73 21.41 -6.63
C ASP A 103 17.26 22.75 -7.17
N GLY A 104 17.53 23.65 -6.22
CA GLY A 104 18.30 24.85 -6.47
C GLY A 104 19.80 24.55 -6.55
N ARG A 105 20.60 25.53 -6.98
CA ARG A 105 22.06 25.46 -6.98
C ARG A 105 22.65 26.80 -6.59
N VAL A 106 23.67 26.78 -5.74
CA VAL A 106 24.44 27.97 -5.38
C VAL A 106 25.91 27.69 -5.69
N TYR A 107 26.49 28.48 -6.58
CA TYR A 107 27.92 28.47 -6.87
C TYR A 107 28.63 29.48 -5.98
N PHE A 108 29.58 29.01 -5.17
CA PHE A 108 30.41 29.85 -4.31
C PHE A 108 31.86 29.38 -4.34
N GLU A 109 32.81 30.30 -4.14
CA GLU A 109 34.21 29.94 -4.01
C GLU A 109 34.48 29.41 -2.60
N LYS A 110 35.35 28.40 -2.51
CA LYS A 110 35.77 27.80 -1.24
C LYS A 110 37.22 28.15 -0.96
N ASP A 111 37.56 28.38 0.31
CA ASP A 111 38.95 28.47 0.74
C ASP A 111 39.65 27.10 0.70
N ILE A 112 40.96 27.07 0.99
CA ILE A 112 41.76 25.83 1.02
C ILE A 112 41.30 24.83 2.11
N TYR A 113 40.40 25.25 2.99
CA TYR A 113 39.80 24.44 4.05
C TYR A 113 38.35 24.03 3.72
N GLY A 114 37.82 24.44 2.55
CA GLY A 114 36.48 24.08 2.08
C GLY A 114 35.37 25.02 2.56
N ASN A 115 35.68 26.13 3.25
CA ASN A 115 34.69 27.09 3.72
C ASN A 115 34.24 28.01 2.59
N ALA A 116 32.95 28.32 2.54
CA ALA A 116 32.41 29.31 1.61
C ALA A 116 33.01 30.70 1.86
N LEU A 117 33.60 31.31 0.84
CA LEU A 117 34.15 32.66 0.91
C LEU A 117 33.01 33.68 0.89
N PRO A 118 32.90 34.59 1.89
CA PRO A 118 31.86 35.61 1.92
C PRO A 118 31.87 36.48 0.65
N GLY A 119 30.69 36.63 0.02
CA GLY A 119 30.53 37.47 -1.18
C GLY A 119 30.88 36.81 -2.51
N THR A 120 31.21 35.51 -2.53
CA THR A 120 31.62 34.78 -3.74
C THR A 120 30.48 33.99 -4.40
N VAL A 121 29.23 34.28 -4.04
CA VAL A 121 28.06 33.69 -4.72
C VAL A 121 28.05 34.19 -6.17
N ALA A 122 28.49 33.32 -7.09
CA ALA A 122 28.65 33.65 -8.50
C ALA A 122 27.35 33.46 -9.27
N GLU A 123 26.58 32.42 -8.93
CA GLU A 123 25.32 32.09 -9.57
C GLU A 123 24.42 31.33 -8.56
N GLU A 124 23.18 31.82 -8.41
CA GLU A 124 22.16 31.20 -7.57
C GLU A 124 20.93 30.87 -8.43
N LYS A 125 20.61 29.59 -8.53
CA LYS A 125 19.33 29.10 -9.03
C LYS A 125 18.50 28.66 -7.85
N LYS A 126 17.35 29.29 -7.64
CA LYS A 126 16.42 28.92 -6.56
C LYS A 126 15.81 27.54 -6.81
N ALA A 127 15.58 26.81 -5.73
CA ALA A 127 14.78 25.59 -5.76
C ALA A 127 13.33 25.91 -6.14
N VAL A 128 12.65 24.95 -6.74
CA VAL A 128 11.23 24.99 -7.05
C VAL A 128 10.55 23.89 -6.25
N ASP A 129 9.52 24.27 -5.49
CA ASP A 129 8.77 23.34 -4.66
C ASP A 129 8.10 22.25 -5.51
N GLY A 130 7.94 21.08 -4.92
CA GLY A 130 7.13 20.00 -5.49
C GLY A 130 5.65 20.37 -5.58
N GLN A 131 4.88 19.51 -6.21
CA GLN A 131 3.42 19.66 -6.34
C GLN A 131 2.70 18.91 -5.21
N ASP A 132 1.52 19.43 -4.86
CA ASP A 132 0.63 18.77 -3.91
C ASP A 132 -0.15 17.64 -4.57
N ILE A 133 -0.40 16.58 -3.80
CA ILE A 133 -1.30 15.48 -4.18
C ILE A 133 -2.47 15.48 -3.21
N TYR A 134 -3.68 15.63 -3.76
CA TYR A 134 -4.93 15.42 -3.03
C TYR A 134 -5.44 14.02 -3.32
N THR A 135 -5.47 13.17 -2.29
CA THR A 135 -6.02 11.83 -2.40
C THR A 135 -7.54 11.86 -2.29
N THR A 136 -8.18 10.75 -2.67
CA THR A 136 -9.63 10.55 -2.48
C THR A 136 -10.00 10.15 -1.06
N LEU A 137 -9.02 9.97 -0.17
CA LEU A 137 -9.27 9.49 1.19
C LEU A 137 -10.01 10.55 2.01
N ASP A 138 -11.13 10.15 2.61
CA ASP A 138 -11.78 10.91 3.66
C ASP A 138 -11.10 10.57 4.99
N SER A 139 -10.46 11.55 5.61
CA SER A 139 -9.69 11.34 6.84
C SER A 139 -10.52 10.84 8.03
N ARG A 140 -11.82 11.18 8.09
CA ARG A 140 -12.70 10.70 9.16
C ARG A 140 -13.05 9.23 8.95
N LEU A 141 -13.38 8.86 7.72
CA LEU A 141 -13.70 7.48 7.37
C LEU A 141 -12.46 6.59 7.49
N GLN A 142 -11.30 7.07 7.04
CA GLN A 142 -10.04 6.34 7.15
C GLN A 142 -9.64 6.09 8.61
N ASN A 143 -9.70 7.10 9.49
CA ASN A 143 -9.41 6.89 10.91
C ASN A 143 -10.39 5.88 11.54
N THR A 144 -11.68 5.97 11.20
CA THR A 144 -12.68 4.99 11.66
C THR A 144 -12.34 3.57 11.19
N LEU A 145 -11.90 3.43 9.93
CA LEU A 145 -11.49 2.14 9.37
C LEU A 145 -10.28 1.57 10.11
N GLU A 146 -9.26 2.40 10.38
CA GLU A 146 -8.06 1.98 11.13
C GLU A 146 -8.41 1.48 12.53
N ASP A 147 -9.28 2.19 13.26
CA ASP A 147 -9.73 1.79 14.60
C ASP A 147 -10.45 0.44 14.58
N LEU A 148 -11.35 0.24 13.63
CA LEU A 148 -12.09 -1.02 13.47
C LEU A 148 -11.17 -2.17 13.08
N MET A 149 -10.24 -1.94 12.14
CA MET A 149 -9.26 -2.96 11.74
C MET A 149 -8.33 -3.32 12.89
N THR A 150 -7.89 -2.37 13.71
CA THR A 150 -7.09 -2.65 14.91
C THR A 150 -7.86 -3.53 15.89
N GLN A 151 -9.12 -3.19 16.21
CA GLN A 151 -9.95 -4.01 17.10
C GLN A 151 -10.15 -5.44 16.59
N VAL A 152 -10.38 -5.62 15.28
CA VAL A 152 -10.52 -6.94 14.67
C VAL A 152 -9.20 -7.70 14.69
N ASN A 153 -8.09 -7.03 14.40
CA ASN A 153 -6.76 -7.63 14.39
C ASN A 153 -6.34 -8.12 15.79
N GLU A 154 -6.57 -7.32 16.83
CA GLU A 154 -6.30 -7.69 18.23
C GLU A 154 -7.19 -8.84 18.71
N LYS A 155 -8.45 -8.87 18.28
CA LYS A 155 -9.41 -9.88 18.72
C LYS A 155 -9.20 -11.25 18.08
N TYR A 156 -8.87 -11.27 16.79
CA TYR A 156 -8.85 -12.50 15.99
C TYR A 156 -7.45 -12.92 15.53
N GLU A 157 -6.45 -12.06 15.69
CA GLU A 157 -5.05 -12.30 15.32
C GLU A 157 -4.90 -12.94 13.92
N PRO A 158 -5.51 -12.35 12.87
CA PRO A 158 -5.40 -12.91 11.53
C PRO A 158 -3.96 -12.80 11.01
N VAL A 159 -3.56 -13.74 10.14
CA VAL A 159 -2.26 -13.66 9.44
C VAL A 159 -2.18 -12.39 8.59
N SER A 160 -3.27 -12.05 7.91
CA SER A 160 -3.41 -10.77 7.19
C SER A 160 -4.89 -10.39 7.07
N MET A 161 -5.15 -9.11 6.84
CA MET A 161 -6.49 -8.56 6.63
C MET A 161 -6.41 -7.35 5.72
N THR A 162 -7.40 -7.17 4.87
CA THR A 162 -7.58 -5.95 4.05
C THR A 162 -8.98 -5.40 4.27
N ALA A 163 -9.13 -4.09 4.12
CA ALA A 163 -10.44 -3.47 4.04
C ALA A 163 -10.37 -2.22 3.16
N MET A 164 -11.46 -1.98 2.43
CA MET A 164 -11.59 -0.84 1.54
C MET A 164 -13.04 -0.35 1.53
N LEU A 165 -13.20 0.96 1.42
CA LEU A 165 -14.47 1.63 1.21
C LEU A 165 -14.34 2.48 -0.05
N MET A 166 -15.22 2.22 -1.01
CA MET A 166 -15.29 2.91 -2.29
C MET A 166 -16.65 3.58 -2.47
N GLU A 167 -16.66 4.80 -2.98
CA GLU A 167 -17.89 5.45 -3.41
C GLU A 167 -18.38 4.83 -4.73
N ALA A 168 -19.49 4.09 -4.67
CA ALA A 168 -19.98 3.28 -5.78
C ALA A 168 -20.31 4.05 -7.07
N LYS A 169 -20.57 5.36 -6.99
CA LYS A 169 -20.91 6.18 -8.17
C LYS A 169 -19.68 6.72 -8.89
N THR A 170 -18.61 7.04 -8.14
CA THR A 170 -17.42 7.71 -8.67
C THR A 170 -16.25 6.74 -8.82
N GLY A 171 -16.25 5.64 -8.08
CA GLY A 171 -15.11 4.72 -7.98
C GLY A 171 -14.00 5.24 -7.05
N GLU A 172 -14.22 6.36 -6.36
CA GLU A 172 -13.24 6.94 -5.45
C GLU A 172 -13.07 6.04 -4.23
N ILE A 173 -11.83 5.66 -3.92
CA ILE A 173 -11.50 4.95 -2.70
C ILE A 173 -11.39 5.98 -1.58
N VAL A 174 -12.34 5.96 -0.65
CA VAL A 174 -12.43 6.96 0.43
C VAL A 174 -11.81 6.49 1.74
N ALA A 175 -11.61 5.18 1.90
CA ALA A 175 -10.81 4.61 2.96
C ALA A 175 -10.25 3.25 2.53
N MET A 176 -9.02 2.93 2.91
CA MET A 176 -8.46 1.58 2.76
C MET A 176 -7.31 1.34 3.72
N SER A 177 -7.18 0.10 4.16
CA SER A 177 -6.06 -0.30 5.01
C SER A 177 -5.84 -1.81 4.96
N GLN A 178 -4.70 -2.24 5.51
CA GLN A 178 -4.33 -3.62 5.64
C GLN A 178 -3.75 -3.91 7.02
N ARG A 179 -3.70 -5.19 7.39
CA ARG A 179 -2.92 -5.72 8.50
C ARG A 179 -2.09 -6.92 8.00
N PRO A 180 -0.82 -7.07 8.43
CA PRO A 180 -0.08 -6.14 9.29
C PRO A 180 0.13 -4.76 8.65
N THR A 181 0.28 -3.72 9.48
CA THR A 181 0.53 -2.33 9.07
C THR A 181 1.75 -1.78 9.82
N PHE A 182 2.21 -0.59 9.44
CA PHE A 182 3.32 0.11 10.08
C PHE A 182 3.00 1.58 10.31
N ASN A 183 3.75 2.24 11.18
CA ASN A 183 3.71 3.69 11.31
C ASN A 183 4.75 4.30 10.34
N PRO A 184 4.37 5.11 9.33
CA PRO A 184 5.29 5.65 8.34
C PRO A 184 6.28 6.70 8.89
N GLU A 185 5.94 7.37 10.00
CA GLU A 185 6.85 8.29 10.70
C GLU A 185 7.98 7.53 11.38
N THR A 186 7.64 6.52 12.19
CA THR A 186 8.62 5.80 13.02
C THR A 186 9.18 4.55 12.35
N LYS A 187 8.56 4.10 11.25
CA LYS A 187 8.79 2.83 10.54
C LYS A 187 8.53 1.58 11.39
N GLN A 188 7.98 1.75 12.59
CA GLN A 188 7.65 0.65 13.49
C GLN A 188 6.60 -0.26 12.84
N GLY A 189 6.87 -1.58 12.82
CA GLY A 189 6.00 -2.60 12.24
C GLY A 189 6.32 -3.00 10.79
N LEU A 190 7.21 -2.28 10.09
CA LEU A 190 7.53 -2.57 8.69
C LEU A 190 8.40 -3.83 8.52
N ASP A 191 9.43 -3.99 9.35
CA ASP A 191 10.40 -5.09 9.27
C ASP A 191 10.02 -6.33 10.10
N ASP A 192 9.12 -6.18 11.06
CA ASP A 192 8.86 -7.20 12.07
C ASP A 192 8.25 -8.50 11.49
N ASN A 193 7.64 -8.45 10.29
CA ASN A 193 7.00 -9.60 9.63
C ASN A 193 7.05 -9.57 8.08
N GLY A 194 7.99 -8.83 7.49
CA GLY A 194 8.02 -8.68 6.03
C GLY A 194 6.81 -7.90 5.48
N THR A 195 6.36 -6.88 6.22
CA THR A 195 5.18 -6.03 5.95
C THR A 195 5.40 -5.06 4.77
N TRP A 196 6.18 -5.46 3.76
CA TRP A 196 6.60 -4.60 2.66
C TRP A 196 5.57 -4.51 1.54
N GLN A 197 4.79 -5.58 1.36
CA GLN A 197 3.82 -5.67 0.26
C GLN A 197 2.57 -4.85 0.56
N ASN A 198 2.12 -4.09 -0.43
CA ASN A 198 0.76 -3.55 -0.44
C ASN A 198 -0.23 -4.64 -0.87
N LEU A 199 -0.85 -5.32 0.11
CA LEU A 199 -1.78 -6.44 -0.10
C LEU A 199 -3.00 -6.06 -0.95
N LEU A 200 -3.33 -4.77 -1.04
CA LEU A 200 -4.48 -4.32 -1.81
C LEU A 200 -4.25 -4.46 -3.32
N VAL A 201 -3.00 -4.32 -3.78
CA VAL A 201 -2.64 -4.28 -5.20
C VAL A 201 -1.60 -5.32 -5.62
N GLU A 202 -0.69 -5.72 -4.74
CA GLU A 202 0.42 -6.63 -5.07
C GLU A 202 0.08 -8.10 -4.82
N SER A 203 -0.91 -8.40 -3.98
CA SER A 203 -1.20 -9.76 -3.51
C SER A 203 -2.46 -10.33 -4.18
N PRO A 204 -2.33 -11.06 -5.30
CA PRO A 204 -3.47 -11.72 -5.91
C PRO A 204 -3.88 -12.95 -5.10
N TYR A 205 -5.19 -13.13 -4.90
CA TYR A 205 -5.77 -14.23 -4.15
C TYR A 205 -6.96 -14.83 -4.90
N GLU A 206 -7.36 -16.05 -4.55
CA GLU A 206 -8.61 -16.62 -5.05
C GLU A 206 -9.79 -16.01 -4.28
N PRO A 207 -10.71 -15.27 -4.94
CA PRO A 207 -11.74 -14.49 -4.26
C PRO A 207 -12.82 -15.35 -3.60
N GLY A 208 -12.93 -16.61 -4.01
CA GLY A 208 -13.97 -17.51 -3.58
C GLY A 208 -15.36 -16.96 -3.91
N SER A 209 -16.29 -17.13 -2.98
CA SER A 209 -17.71 -16.92 -3.26
C SER A 209 -18.14 -15.49 -3.56
N THR A 210 -17.29 -14.47 -3.36
CA THR A 210 -17.60 -13.09 -3.77
C THR A 210 -17.72 -12.97 -5.30
N ILE A 211 -17.00 -13.80 -6.06
CA ILE A 211 -17.08 -13.84 -7.53
C ILE A 211 -18.48 -14.24 -8.05
N LYS A 212 -19.30 -14.92 -7.23
CA LYS A 212 -20.62 -15.42 -7.62
C LYS A 212 -21.58 -14.32 -8.07
N LEU A 213 -21.35 -13.08 -7.60
CA LEU A 213 -22.07 -11.90 -8.06
C LEU A 213 -21.83 -11.66 -9.57
N PHE A 214 -20.60 -11.79 -10.02
CA PHE A 214 -20.21 -11.63 -11.43
C PHE A 214 -20.71 -12.79 -12.29
N THR A 215 -20.60 -14.04 -11.81
CA THR A 215 -21.17 -15.21 -12.49
C THR A 215 -22.69 -15.05 -12.69
N THR A 216 -23.38 -14.60 -11.65
CA THR A 216 -24.83 -14.33 -11.70
C THR A 216 -25.14 -13.22 -12.70
N ALA A 217 -24.44 -12.08 -12.61
CA ALA A 217 -24.65 -10.95 -13.50
C ALA A 217 -24.43 -11.32 -14.98
N ALA A 218 -23.35 -12.03 -15.28
CA ALA A 218 -23.07 -12.56 -16.62
C ALA A 218 -24.19 -13.49 -17.12
N SER A 219 -24.66 -14.39 -16.24
CA SER A 219 -25.75 -15.32 -16.57
C SER A 219 -27.08 -14.60 -16.82
N MET A 220 -27.36 -13.53 -16.06
CA MET A 220 -28.53 -12.69 -16.27
C MET A 220 -28.46 -11.97 -17.62
N GLU A 221 -27.31 -11.38 -17.95
CA GLU A 221 -27.10 -10.68 -19.23
C GLU A 221 -27.20 -11.63 -20.43
N GLN A 222 -26.77 -12.89 -20.28
CA GLN A 222 -26.92 -13.94 -21.30
C GLN A 222 -28.33 -14.59 -21.33
N GLY A 223 -29.27 -14.12 -20.51
CA GLY A 223 -30.62 -14.67 -20.43
C GLY A 223 -30.68 -16.11 -19.87
N GLN A 224 -29.62 -16.58 -19.21
CA GLN A 224 -29.50 -17.94 -18.66
C GLN A 224 -29.89 -18.05 -17.18
N PHE A 225 -30.23 -16.93 -16.55
CA PHE A 225 -30.64 -16.89 -15.15
C PHE A 225 -32.17 -16.89 -15.00
N ASN A 226 -32.72 -18.04 -14.57
CA ASN A 226 -34.09 -18.10 -14.08
C ASN A 226 -34.10 -18.20 -12.54
N PRO A 227 -34.54 -17.17 -11.81
CA PRO A 227 -34.47 -17.14 -10.35
C PRO A 227 -35.23 -18.27 -9.64
N ASN A 228 -36.28 -18.81 -10.27
CA ASN A 228 -37.18 -19.79 -9.69
C ASN A 228 -36.88 -21.22 -10.15
N GLU A 229 -36.00 -21.39 -11.14
CA GLU A 229 -35.61 -22.70 -11.63
C GLU A 229 -34.87 -23.45 -10.52
N LEU A 230 -35.31 -24.70 -10.29
CA LEU A 230 -34.72 -25.60 -9.31
C LEU A 230 -33.56 -26.37 -9.91
N PHE A 231 -32.52 -26.60 -9.11
CA PHE A 231 -31.47 -27.56 -9.41
C PHE A 231 -31.25 -28.49 -8.22
N ASN A 232 -30.90 -29.73 -8.54
CA ASN A 232 -30.50 -30.73 -7.56
C ASN A 232 -29.05 -30.50 -7.13
N ARG A 233 -28.79 -30.56 -5.82
CA ARG A 233 -27.46 -30.44 -5.20
C ARG A 233 -27.00 -31.70 -4.44
N VAL A 234 -27.78 -32.78 -4.48
CA VAL A 234 -27.47 -34.06 -3.84
C VAL A 234 -26.27 -34.71 -4.54
N GLY A 235 -25.28 -35.13 -3.75
CA GLY A 235 -24.10 -35.83 -4.25
C GLY A 235 -23.06 -34.94 -4.96
N GLY A 236 -23.25 -33.61 -4.93
CA GLY A 236 -22.36 -32.67 -5.62
C GLY A 236 -22.64 -32.58 -7.12
N ILE A 237 -21.75 -31.89 -7.84
CA ILE A 237 -21.71 -31.87 -9.30
C ILE A 237 -20.34 -32.33 -9.78
N GLN A 238 -20.31 -33.31 -10.70
CA GLN A 238 -19.09 -33.79 -11.32
C GLN A 238 -18.68 -32.85 -12.46
N VAL A 239 -17.44 -32.38 -12.42
CA VAL A 239 -16.80 -31.58 -13.47
C VAL A 239 -15.47 -32.26 -13.80
N GLY A 240 -15.45 -33.04 -14.89
CA GLY A 240 -14.28 -33.86 -15.23
C GLY A 240 -14.02 -34.91 -14.15
N ASP A 241 -12.83 -34.87 -13.55
CA ASP A 241 -12.39 -35.73 -12.45
C ASP A 241 -12.62 -35.13 -11.06
N VAL A 242 -13.15 -33.90 -10.97
CA VAL A 242 -13.42 -33.20 -9.70
C VAL A 242 -14.91 -33.21 -9.37
N THR A 243 -15.25 -33.50 -8.12
CA THR A 243 -16.61 -33.31 -7.59
C THR A 243 -16.69 -31.99 -6.81
N VAL A 244 -17.52 -31.06 -7.28
CA VAL A 244 -17.79 -29.79 -6.59
C VAL A 244 -18.96 -29.97 -5.62
N ASN A 245 -18.75 -29.55 -4.37
CA ASN A 245 -19.72 -29.65 -3.30
C ASN A 245 -20.08 -28.28 -2.71
N ASP A 246 -21.25 -28.22 -2.07
CA ASP A 246 -21.69 -27.07 -1.31
C ASP A 246 -21.39 -27.24 0.19
N HIS A 247 -21.03 -26.14 0.86
CA HIS A 247 -20.57 -26.13 2.25
C HIS A 247 -21.67 -26.41 3.31
N ASP A 248 -22.94 -26.28 2.94
CA ASP A 248 -24.10 -26.21 3.84
C ASP A 248 -25.10 -27.36 3.67
N TYR A 249 -24.79 -28.38 2.86
CA TYR A 249 -25.75 -29.45 2.52
C TYR A 249 -26.32 -30.15 3.76
N THR A 250 -25.46 -30.50 4.71
CA THR A 250 -25.86 -31.11 5.98
C THR A 250 -26.56 -30.12 6.91
N ARG A 251 -26.16 -28.85 6.88
CA ARG A 251 -26.76 -27.77 7.70
C ARG A 251 -28.19 -27.44 7.28
N LEU A 252 -28.54 -27.72 6.04
CA LEU A 252 -29.89 -27.56 5.50
C LEU A 252 -30.75 -28.83 5.60
N ASN A 253 -30.44 -29.73 6.54
CA ASN A 253 -31.16 -31.01 6.71
C ASN A 253 -31.28 -31.81 5.41
N GLY A 254 -30.24 -31.77 4.56
CA GLY A 254 -30.25 -32.49 3.28
C GLY A 254 -31.23 -31.93 2.26
N LYS A 255 -31.53 -30.61 2.30
CA LYS A 255 -32.38 -29.98 1.29
C LYS A 255 -31.84 -30.23 -0.13
N GLU A 256 -32.55 -31.08 -0.87
CA GLU A 256 -32.08 -31.64 -2.15
C GLU A 256 -32.10 -30.62 -3.30
N TYR A 257 -33.03 -29.67 -3.25
CA TYR A 257 -33.25 -28.69 -4.31
C TYR A 257 -33.12 -27.27 -3.80
N LEU A 258 -32.40 -26.45 -4.55
CA LEU A 258 -32.39 -25.00 -4.41
C LEU A 258 -32.85 -24.36 -5.72
N ASN A 259 -33.40 -23.14 -5.64
CA ASN A 259 -33.52 -22.29 -6.81
C ASN A 259 -32.31 -21.36 -6.96
N TYR A 260 -32.11 -20.73 -8.12
CA TYR A 260 -30.94 -19.87 -8.33
C TYR A 260 -30.91 -18.60 -7.47
N ARG A 261 -32.05 -18.10 -6.94
CA ARG A 261 -32.02 -17.08 -5.87
C ARG A 261 -31.36 -17.63 -4.61
N GLN A 262 -31.76 -18.82 -4.19
CA GLN A 262 -31.19 -19.51 -3.04
C GLN A 262 -29.73 -19.89 -3.28
N ALA A 263 -29.31 -20.18 -4.52
CA ALA A 263 -27.91 -20.45 -4.82
C ALA A 263 -26.99 -19.29 -4.41
N ILE A 264 -27.42 -18.04 -4.61
CA ILE A 264 -26.68 -16.86 -4.18
C ILE A 264 -26.76 -16.73 -2.66
N SER A 265 -27.97 -16.79 -2.08
CA SER A 265 -28.19 -16.61 -0.63
C SER A 265 -27.48 -17.65 0.24
N TRP A 266 -27.39 -18.89 -0.24
CA TRP A 266 -26.75 -20.01 0.43
C TRP A 266 -25.36 -20.30 -0.13
N SER A 267 -24.84 -19.42 -1.00
CA SER A 267 -23.52 -19.56 -1.61
C SER A 267 -23.26 -20.97 -2.17
N SER A 268 -24.20 -21.51 -2.94
CA SER A 268 -24.07 -22.83 -3.59
C SER A 268 -23.04 -22.76 -4.72
N ASN A 269 -21.94 -23.50 -4.59
CA ASN A 269 -20.96 -23.69 -5.66
C ASN A 269 -21.60 -24.46 -6.83
N ILE A 270 -22.42 -25.46 -6.53
CA ILE A 270 -23.12 -26.28 -7.53
C ILE A 270 -24.02 -25.42 -8.42
N GLY A 271 -24.78 -24.49 -7.83
CA GLY A 271 -25.61 -23.56 -8.58
C GLY A 271 -24.79 -22.67 -9.52
N MET A 272 -23.61 -22.22 -9.10
CA MET A 272 -22.74 -21.37 -9.93
C MET A 272 -22.09 -22.13 -11.07
N VAL A 273 -21.63 -23.36 -10.84
CA VAL A 273 -21.14 -24.25 -11.91
C VAL A 273 -22.24 -24.51 -12.93
N LYS A 274 -23.48 -24.76 -12.50
CA LYS A 274 -24.60 -24.97 -13.43
C LYS A 274 -24.92 -23.73 -14.27
N LEU A 275 -24.82 -22.53 -13.69
CA LEU A 275 -24.97 -21.29 -14.44
C LEU A 275 -23.85 -21.09 -15.46
N GLU A 276 -22.61 -21.35 -15.07
CA GLU A 276 -21.46 -21.30 -15.97
C GLU A 276 -21.60 -22.30 -17.12
N GLN A 277 -21.97 -23.55 -16.86
CA GLN A 277 -22.19 -24.57 -17.89
C GLN A 277 -23.33 -24.22 -18.86
N LYS A 278 -24.38 -23.54 -18.39
CA LYS A 278 -25.46 -23.06 -19.25
C LYS A 278 -25.03 -21.90 -20.15
N MET A 279 -24.22 -21.00 -19.60
CA MET A 279 -23.66 -19.86 -20.32
C MET A 279 -22.57 -20.30 -21.32
N GLY A 280 -21.81 -21.33 -20.95
CA GLY A 280 -20.67 -21.86 -21.69
C GLY A 280 -19.36 -21.13 -21.37
N ASP A 281 -18.29 -21.92 -21.32
CA ASP A 281 -16.91 -21.50 -21.04
C ASP A 281 -16.47 -20.23 -21.78
N GLU A 282 -16.69 -20.17 -23.09
CA GLU A 282 -16.22 -19.07 -23.94
C GLU A 282 -16.86 -17.75 -23.53
N LYS A 283 -18.16 -17.78 -23.24
CA LYS A 283 -18.89 -16.62 -22.76
C LYS A 283 -18.48 -16.25 -21.35
N TRP A 284 -18.29 -17.23 -20.48
CA TRP A 284 -17.81 -16.94 -19.13
C TRP A 284 -16.44 -16.23 -19.14
N MET A 285 -15.50 -16.73 -19.95
CA MET A 285 -14.19 -16.09 -20.14
C MET A 285 -14.28 -14.69 -20.75
N GLU A 286 -15.22 -14.45 -21.67
CA GLU A 286 -15.52 -13.13 -22.21
C GLU A 286 -15.99 -12.17 -21.12
N TYR A 287 -16.88 -12.61 -20.23
CA TYR A 287 -17.39 -11.80 -19.12
C TYR A 287 -16.32 -11.49 -18.07
N LEU A 288 -15.50 -12.46 -17.68
CA LEU A 288 -14.39 -12.21 -16.76
C LEU A 288 -13.49 -11.07 -17.26
N LYS A 289 -13.17 -11.07 -18.56
CA LYS A 289 -12.41 -9.99 -19.20
C LYS A 289 -13.18 -8.67 -19.25
N LYS A 290 -14.49 -8.70 -19.55
CA LYS A 290 -15.34 -7.50 -19.56
C LYS A 290 -15.46 -6.85 -18.18
N PHE A 291 -15.40 -7.64 -17.11
CA PHE A 291 -15.33 -7.12 -15.74
C PHE A 291 -13.94 -6.57 -15.36
N GLY A 292 -12.92 -6.76 -16.21
CA GLY A 292 -11.56 -6.27 -15.97
C GLY A 292 -10.62 -7.27 -15.27
N PHE A 293 -11.08 -8.49 -15.00
CA PHE A 293 -10.21 -9.51 -14.39
C PHE A 293 -9.09 -9.94 -15.33
N GLY A 294 -7.91 -10.20 -14.75
CA GLY A 294 -6.70 -10.53 -15.50
C GLY A 294 -5.98 -9.32 -16.10
N THR A 295 -6.38 -8.10 -15.73
CA THR A 295 -5.74 -6.85 -16.15
C THR A 295 -5.54 -5.92 -14.96
N SER A 296 -4.42 -5.19 -14.92
CA SER A 296 -4.18 -4.15 -13.90
C SER A 296 -5.27 -3.06 -13.97
N THR A 297 -5.65 -2.50 -12.82
CA THR A 297 -6.54 -1.34 -12.75
C THR A 297 -5.86 -0.05 -13.20
N HIS A 298 -4.53 -0.07 -13.33
CA HIS A 298 -3.68 1.09 -13.62
C HIS A 298 -3.84 2.17 -12.56
N SER A 299 -3.89 1.76 -11.28
CA SER A 299 -4.04 2.65 -10.12
C SER A 299 -2.91 3.67 -9.97
N GLY A 300 -1.79 3.45 -10.67
CA GLY A 300 -0.55 4.20 -10.53
C GLY A 300 0.37 3.61 -9.47
N LEU A 301 -0.13 2.80 -8.53
CA LEU A 301 0.69 2.20 -7.48
C LEU A 301 1.69 1.19 -8.05
N SER A 302 2.92 1.25 -7.52
CA SER A 302 3.98 0.30 -7.88
C SER A 302 3.60 -1.14 -7.53
N GLY A 303 4.07 -2.10 -8.33
CA GLY A 303 3.92 -3.52 -8.05
C GLY A 303 2.52 -4.10 -8.29
N GLU A 304 1.59 -3.34 -8.85
CA GLU A 304 0.21 -3.79 -9.07
C GLU A 304 0.14 -5.08 -9.91
N SER A 305 -0.44 -6.12 -9.33
CA SER A 305 -0.64 -7.41 -9.97
C SER A 305 -1.88 -7.38 -10.86
N ALA A 306 -1.80 -8.02 -12.03
CA ALA A 306 -2.94 -8.20 -12.92
C ALA A 306 -3.86 -9.36 -12.49
N GLY A 307 -3.50 -10.12 -11.44
CA GLY A 307 -4.15 -11.39 -11.15
C GLY A 307 -3.98 -12.39 -12.29
N LYS A 308 -4.84 -13.40 -12.35
CA LYS A 308 -4.81 -14.42 -13.39
C LYS A 308 -6.21 -14.98 -13.66
N LEU A 309 -6.61 -14.94 -14.93
CA LEU A 309 -7.80 -15.65 -15.40
C LEU A 309 -7.64 -17.18 -15.27
N PRO A 310 -8.75 -17.92 -15.18
CA PRO A 310 -8.68 -19.38 -15.14
C PRO A 310 -8.02 -19.96 -16.39
N GLY A 311 -7.47 -21.16 -16.23
CA GLY A 311 -6.77 -21.87 -17.28
C GLY A 311 -7.65 -22.24 -18.48
N THR A 312 -7.04 -22.92 -19.44
CA THR A 312 -7.73 -23.33 -20.67
C THR A 312 -8.60 -24.57 -20.49
N ASN A 313 -8.43 -25.32 -19.39
CA ASN A 313 -9.22 -26.50 -19.13
C ASN A 313 -10.63 -26.10 -18.62
N PHE A 314 -11.63 -26.93 -18.90
CA PHE A 314 -13.02 -26.63 -18.52
C PHE A 314 -13.28 -26.76 -17.00
N VAL A 315 -12.41 -27.47 -16.27
CA VAL A 315 -12.51 -27.62 -14.81
C VAL A 315 -12.20 -26.29 -14.12
N ASP A 316 -11.08 -25.65 -14.46
CA ASP A 316 -10.66 -24.33 -13.97
C ASP A 316 -11.74 -23.28 -14.28
N ARG A 317 -12.34 -23.33 -15.47
CA ARG A 317 -13.39 -22.40 -15.88
C ARG A 317 -14.66 -22.58 -15.04
N ALA A 318 -15.12 -23.82 -14.88
CA ALA A 318 -16.24 -24.11 -13.98
C ALA A 318 -15.93 -23.73 -12.52
N MET A 319 -14.71 -23.97 -12.04
CA MET A 319 -14.26 -23.62 -10.69
C MET A 319 -14.23 -22.10 -10.46
N SER A 320 -13.85 -21.34 -11.49
CA SER A 320 -13.85 -19.89 -11.42
C SER A 320 -15.23 -19.27 -11.31
N ALA A 321 -16.31 -19.99 -11.64
CA ALA A 321 -17.69 -19.54 -11.42
C ALA A 321 -18.01 -19.28 -9.93
N PHE A 322 -17.25 -19.89 -9.02
CA PHE A 322 -17.33 -19.69 -7.58
C PHE A 322 -16.00 -19.21 -6.96
N GLY A 323 -15.12 -18.65 -7.80
CA GLY A 323 -13.91 -17.92 -7.39
C GLY A 323 -12.75 -18.82 -6.98
N GLN A 324 -12.63 -20.00 -7.58
CA GLN A 324 -11.44 -20.86 -7.47
C GLN A 324 -10.75 -20.95 -8.84
N ALA A 325 -9.45 -21.27 -8.88
CA ALA A 325 -8.68 -21.29 -10.12
C ALA A 325 -8.65 -19.95 -10.90
N ILE A 326 -9.01 -18.85 -10.24
CA ILE A 326 -8.89 -17.48 -10.72
C ILE A 326 -8.26 -16.68 -9.58
N THR A 327 -7.31 -15.80 -9.88
CA THR A 327 -6.74 -14.90 -8.88
C THR A 327 -6.99 -13.45 -9.24
N VAL A 328 -7.28 -12.64 -8.22
CA VAL A 328 -7.63 -11.23 -8.33
C VAL A 328 -6.96 -10.43 -7.22
N THR A 329 -6.77 -9.14 -7.41
CA THR A 329 -6.36 -8.22 -6.35
C THR A 329 -7.58 -7.60 -5.66
N ASN A 330 -7.39 -6.95 -4.50
CA ASN A 330 -8.49 -6.25 -3.84
C ASN A 330 -9.01 -5.08 -4.70
N PHE A 331 -8.13 -4.43 -5.47
CA PHE A 331 -8.51 -3.34 -6.38
C PHE A 331 -9.34 -3.82 -7.58
N GLN A 332 -9.17 -5.08 -8.01
CA GLN A 332 -9.97 -5.66 -9.08
C GLN A 332 -11.38 -6.07 -8.64
N MET A 333 -11.60 -6.29 -7.34
CA MET A 333 -12.86 -6.80 -6.76
C MET A 333 -13.76 -5.69 -6.25
#